data_AF-A0A3N5K5Q9-F1
#
_entry.id   AF-A0A3N5K5Q9-F1
#
_cell.length_a   1.000
_cell.length_b   1.000
_cell.length_c   1.000
_cell.angle_alpha   90.00
_cell.angle_beta   90.00
_cell.angle_gamma   90.00
#
_symmetry.space_group_name_H-M   'P 1'
#
loop_
_entity.id
_entity.type
_entity.pdbx_description
1 polymer ?
#
loop_
_entity_poly.entity_id
_entity_poly.type
_entity_poly.pdbx_seq_one_letter_code
_entity_poly.pdbx_strand_id
1 'polypeptide(L)'
;MIVVFGSINLDLIFPLPRIPAEGETVLGPDVSVAPGGKGANQSCAAARDGAVVVMAGAVGQDALAIVHGGFAHAFLALVVGLALFTSPSWRVPVAVLSAADARFTSGLSLCLAVGLYLQIVLGTLVTHRGAGVAAHIAVAGLVSVGVLLLGFRIGMRRADWPELSRPAATLRALWAIQMILGVGSYVARFHAADVALGPGLSIAFPVAHRLAGGGMLILSGIVTLRLCRRTGRVGAALAREPLPRKVSA
;
A
#
# COMPACT_ATOMS: atom_id res chain seq x y z
N MET A 1 7.34 33.44 -14.15
CA MET A 1 7.00 32.33 -13.22
C MET A 1 6.24 32.92 -12.04
N ILE A 2 5.04 32.43 -11.74
CA ILE A 2 4.19 32.88 -10.64
C ILE A 2 4.15 31.79 -9.58
N VAL A 3 4.47 32.11 -8.34
CA VAL A 3 4.31 31.19 -7.21
C VAL A 3 3.06 31.60 -6.45
N VAL A 4 2.09 30.69 -6.34
CA VAL A 4 0.85 30.93 -5.61
C VAL A 4 0.91 30.17 -4.29
N PHE A 5 0.76 30.89 -3.18
CA PHE A 5 0.60 30.29 -1.86
C PHE A 5 -0.87 30.29 -1.49
N GLY A 6 -1.44 29.13 -1.19
CA GLY A 6 -2.85 29.09 -0.79
C GLY A 6 -3.44 27.72 -0.55
N SER A 7 -4.73 27.70 -0.24
CA SER A 7 -5.47 26.47 0.01
C SER A 7 -5.74 25.69 -1.27
N ILE A 8 -5.65 24.36 -1.14
CA ILE A 8 -6.15 23.37 -2.07
C ILE A 8 -7.08 22.49 -1.24
N ASN A 9 -8.32 22.30 -1.68
CA ASN A 9 -9.30 21.50 -0.95
C ASN A 9 -10.19 20.74 -1.93
N LEU A 10 -10.97 19.80 -1.40
CA LEU A 10 -12.09 19.21 -2.10
C LEU A 10 -13.34 20.00 -1.70
N ASP A 11 -14.03 20.55 -2.68
CA ASP A 11 -15.32 21.19 -2.47
C ASP A 11 -16.41 20.12 -2.53
N LEU A 12 -17.28 20.11 -1.51
CA LEU A 12 -18.51 19.33 -1.53
C LEU A 12 -19.60 20.21 -2.10
N ILE A 13 -20.10 19.83 -3.27
CA ILE A 13 -21.08 20.59 -4.03
C ILE A 13 -22.41 19.88 -3.89
N PHE A 14 -23.36 20.57 -3.25
CA PHE A 14 -24.73 20.12 -3.09
C PHE A 14 -25.61 20.89 -4.07
N PRO A 15 -26.03 20.30 -5.20
CA PRO A 15 -27.00 20.93 -6.07
C PRO A 15 -28.32 21.08 -5.30
N LEU A 16 -28.84 22.30 -5.21
CA LEU A 16 -30.12 22.58 -4.56
C LEU A 16 -31.05 23.26 -5.58
N PRO A 17 -32.38 23.02 -5.51
CA PRO A 17 -33.33 23.69 -6.40
C PRO A 17 -33.37 25.20 -6.17
N ARG A 18 -32.97 25.67 -4.99
CA ARG A 18 -32.77 27.07 -4.62
C ARG A 18 -31.83 27.20 -3.43
N ILE A 19 -31.37 28.42 -3.18
CA ILE A 19 -30.61 28.75 -1.97
C ILE A 19 -31.54 28.59 -0.75
N PRO A 20 -31.11 27.90 0.33
CA PRO A 20 -31.88 27.78 1.56
C PRO A 20 -32.10 29.14 2.22
N ALA A 21 -33.28 29.35 2.81
CA ALA A 21 -33.50 30.45 3.72
C ALA A 21 -32.79 30.20 5.07
N GLU A 22 -32.66 31.25 5.89
CA GLU A 22 -32.06 31.12 7.22
C GLU A 22 -32.83 30.11 8.08
N GLY A 23 -32.13 29.15 8.67
CA GLY A 23 -32.71 28.08 9.50
C GLY A 23 -33.43 26.97 8.73
N GLU A 24 -33.52 27.06 7.40
CA GLU A 24 -34.23 26.08 6.60
C GLU A 24 -33.39 24.82 6.32
N THR A 25 -34.01 23.65 6.46
CA THR A 25 -33.43 22.38 6.01
C THR A 25 -33.95 22.03 4.62
N VAL A 26 -33.08 22.00 3.61
CA VAL A 26 -33.41 21.61 2.23
C VAL A 26 -32.73 20.29 1.90
N LEU A 27 -33.51 19.31 1.42
CA LEU A 27 -32.96 18.02 0.99
C LEU A 27 -32.27 18.18 -0.36
N GLY A 28 -30.96 17.91 -0.40
CA GLY A 28 -30.21 17.83 -1.64
C GLY A 28 -30.46 16.49 -2.35
N PRO A 29 -30.74 16.47 -3.68
CA PRO A 29 -30.91 15.25 -4.45
C PRO A 29 -29.59 14.46 -4.63
N ASP A 30 -28.45 15.13 -4.52
CA ASP A 30 -27.13 14.52 -4.76
C ASP A 30 -26.01 15.28 -4.04
N VAL A 31 -24.81 14.72 -4.07
CA VAL A 31 -23.56 15.35 -3.67
C VAL A 31 -22.49 15.05 -4.71
N SER A 32 -21.78 16.08 -5.16
CA SER A 32 -20.60 15.92 -6.01
C SER A 32 -19.36 16.48 -5.32
N VAL A 33 -18.21 15.89 -5.64
CA VAL A 33 -16.93 16.29 -5.06
C VAL A 33 -16.04 16.78 -6.19
N ALA A 34 -15.52 18.00 -6.07
CA ALA A 34 -14.65 18.60 -7.09
C ALA A 34 -13.38 19.20 -6.45
N PRO A 35 -12.27 19.26 -7.21
CA PRO A 35 -11.11 20.04 -6.78
C PRO A 35 -11.48 21.51 -6.62
N GLY A 36 -11.04 22.12 -5.52
CA GLY A 36 -11.33 23.50 -5.19
C GLY A 36 -10.20 24.17 -4.43
N GLY A 37 -10.47 25.40 -3.98
CA GLY A 37 -9.57 26.21 -3.18
C GLY A 37 -9.13 27.48 -3.87
N LYS A 38 -9.08 28.56 -3.09
CA LYS A 38 -8.79 29.89 -3.62
C LYS A 38 -7.41 29.92 -4.30
N GLY A 39 -6.41 29.30 -3.67
CA GLY A 39 -5.07 29.20 -4.25
C GLY A 39 -5.01 28.30 -5.48
N ALA A 40 -5.72 27.17 -5.45
CA ALA A 40 -5.84 26.28 -6.61
C ALA A 40 -6.51 26.98 -7.81
N ASN A 41 -7.61 27.69 -7.57
CA ASN A 41 -8.37 28.41 -8.60
C ASN A 41 -7.54 29.56 -9.21
N GLN A 42 -6.85 30.34 -8.37
CA GLN A 42 -5.94 31.39 -8.84
C GLN A 42 -4.79 30.83 -9.66
N SER A 43 -4.19 29.72 -9.21
CA SER A 43 -3.11 29.03 -9.93
C SER A 43 -3.57 28.52 -11.29
N CYS A 44 -4.76 27.92 -11.34
CA CYS A 44 -5.34 27.41 -12.57
C CYS A 44 -5.67 28.55 -13.55
N ALA A 45 -6.24 29.66 -13.08
CA ALA A 45 -6.50 30.84 -13.90
C ALA A 45 -5.20 31.40 -14.50
N ALA A 46 -4.18 31.64 -13.67
CA ALA A 46 -2.90 32.15 -14.14
C ALA A 46 -2.21 31.20 -15.14
N ALA A 47 -2.32 29.89 -14.95
CA ALA A 47 -1.78 28.90 -15.88
C ALA A 47 -2.54 28.89 -17.22
N ARG A 48 -3.87 29.05 -17.18
CA ARG A 48 -4.71 29.17 -18.39
C ARG A 48 -4.40 30.42 -19.19
N ASP A 49 -4.00 31.51 -18.52
CA ASP A 49 -3.55 32.75 -19.15
C ASP A 49 -2.08 32.69 -19.64
N GLY A 50 -1.46 31.49 -19.63
CA GLY A 50 -0.14 31.25 -20.22
C GLY A 50 1.04 31.49 -19.29
N ALA A 51 0.81 31.79 -18.01
CA ALA A 51 1.91 31.92 -17.05
C ALA A 51 2.47 30.54 -16.65
N VAL A 52 3.78 30.48 -16.40
CA VAL A 52 4.40 29.34 -15.71
C VAL A 52 4.09 29.45 -14.22
N VAL A 53 3.21 28.59 -13.70
CA VAL A 53 2.72 28.65 -12.31
C VAL A 53 3.27 27.52 -11.46
N VAL A 54 3.68 27.83 -10.24
CA VAL A 54 3.99 26.87 -9.17
C VAL A 54 2.99 27.10 -8.04
N MET A 55 2.18 26.10 -7.73
CA MET A 55 1.27 26.14 -6.59
C MET A 55 1.93 25.54 -5.36
N ALA A 56 2.01 26.31 -4.28
CA ALA A 56 2.47 25.90 -2.96
C ALA A 56 1.28 25.94 -2.00
N GLY A 57 0.72 24.78 -1.67
CA GLY A 57 -0.42 24.67 -0.76
C GLY A 57 -0.25 23.53 0.23
N ALA A 58 -0.93 23.64 1.37
CA ALA A 58 -1.05 22.56 2.33
C ALA A 58 -2.24 21.67 1.95
N VAL A 59 -2.03 20.36 1.94
CA VAL A 59 -3.12 19.37 1.81
C VAL A 59 -3.67 19.07 3.20
N GLY A 60 -4.99 18.97 3.30
CA GLY A 60 -5.70 18.73 4.56
C GLY A 60 -5.22 17.49 5.32
N GLN A 61 -5.32 17.57 6.64
CA GLN A 61 -5.13 16.47 7.61
C GLN A 61 -6.42 15.67 7.82
N ASP A 62 -7.42 15.91 6.97
CA ASP A 62 -8.75 15.35 7.13
C ASP A 62 -8.72 13.81 7.07
N ALA A 63 -9.78 13.20 7.60
CA ALA A 63 -9.88 11.75 7.68
C ALA A 63 -9.83 11.10 6.28
N LEU A 64 -10.28 11.79 5.23
CA LEU A 64 -10.23 11.27 3.86
C LEU A 64 -8.80 11.14 3.36
N ALA A 65 -7.89 12.08 3.69
CA ALA A 65 -6.48 11.97 3.34
C ALA A 65 -5.81 10.73 3.96
N ILE A 66 -6.09 10.44 5.24
CA ILE A 66 -5.57 9.26 5.95
C ILE A 66 -6.13 7.97 5.35
N VAL A 67 -7.45 7.91 5.13
CA VAL A 67 -8.13 6.74 4.54
C VAL A 67 -7.62 6.50 3.12
N HIS A 68 -7.54 7.54 2.29
CA HIS A 68 -7.05 7.43 0.91
C HIS A 68 -5.61 6.92 0.86
N GLY A 69 -4.71 7.48 1.69
CA GLY A 69 -3.31 7.08 1.73
C GLY A 69 -3.12 5.59 2.04
N GLY A 70 -3.90 5.02 2.96
CA GLY A 70 -3.86 3.58 3.25
C GLY A 70 -4.59 2.74 2.20
N PHE A 71 -5.78 3.18 1.78
CA PHE A 71 -6.66 2.44 0.87
C PHE A 71 -6.08 2.31 -0.55
N ALA A 72 -5.44 3.35 -1.09
CA ALA A 72 -4.89 3.33 -2.44
C ALA A 72 -3.89 2.17 -2.65
N HIS A 73 -3.05 1.89 -1.65
CA HIS A 73 -2.10 0.78 -1.70
C HIS A 73 -2.79 -0.59 -1.67
N ALA A 74 -3.81 -0.75 -0.84
CA ALA A 74 -4.61 -1.99 -0.80
C ALA A 74 -5.38 -2.20 -2.10
N PHE A 75 -5.97 -1.14 -2.66
CA PHE A 75 -6.68 -1.18 -3.92
C PHE A 75 -5.74 -1.58 -5.07
N LEU A 76 -4.56 -0.97 -5.17
CA LEU A 76 -3.58 -1.34 -6.19
C LEU A 76 -3.11 -2.80 -6.02
N ALA A 77 -2.85 -3.25 -4.78
CA ALA A 77 -2.51 -4.65 -4.51
C ALA A 77 -3.63 -5.61 -4.90
N LEU A 78 -4.89 -5.25 -4.68
CA LEU A 78 -6.06 -6.00 -5.13
C LEU A 78 -6.13 -6.10 -6.66
N VAL A 79 -5.97 -4.98 -7.37
CA VAL A 79 -5.97 -4.96 -8.84
C VAL A 79 -4.86 -5.84 -9.41
N VAL A 80 -3.65 -5.76 -8.84
CA VAL A 80 -2.55 -6.66 -9.24
C VAL A 80 -2.86 -8.13 -8.92
N GLY A 81 -3.52 -8.39 -7.79
CA GLY A 81 -4.01 -9.72 -7.44
C GLY A 81 -4.99 -10.27 -8.49
N LEU A 82 -5.99 -9.47 -8.89
CA LEU A 82 -6.94 -9.83 -9.94
C LEU A 82 -6.24 -10.09 -11.28
N ALA A 83 -5.32 -9.21 -11.68
CA ALA A 83 -4.52 -9.39 -12.90
C ALA A 83 -3.69 -10.70 -12.85
N LEU A 84 -3.15 -11.04 -11.68
CA LEU A 84 -2.45 -12.31 -11.48
C LEU A 84 -3.40 -13.50 -11.64
N PHE A 85 -4.59 -13.47 -11.04
CA PHE A 85 -5.62 -14.53 -11.16
C PHE A 85 -6.09 -14.74 -12.60
N THR A 86 -6.25 -13.67 -13.37
CA THR A 86 -6.70 -13.73 -14.77
C THR A 86 -5.56 -14.01 -15.76
N SER A 87 -4.30 -14.03 -15.29
CA SER A 87 -3.14 -14.25 -16.16
C SER A 87 -3.03 -15.69 -16.68
N PRO A 88 -2.42 -15.91 -17.87
CA PRO A 88 -2.14 -17.26 -18.37
C PRO A 88 -1.30 -18.10 -17.40
N SER A 89 -0.38 -17.47 -16.68
CA SER A 89 0.48 -18.13 -15.69
C SER A 89 -0.30 -18.77 -14.54
N TRP A 90 -1.50 -18.26 -14.23
CA TRP A 90 -2.37 -18.82 -13.20
C TRP A 90 -3.06 -20.13 -13.60
N ARG A 91 -3.03 -20.49 -14.89
CA ARG A 91 -3.63 -21.73 -15.40
C ARG A 91 -2.65 -22.91 -15.38
N VAL A 92 -1.34 -22.65 -15.34
CA VAL A 92 -0.27 -23.67 -15.41
C VAL A 92 -0.19 -24.49 -14.11
N PRO A 93 -0.30 -25.83 -14.12
CA PRO A 93 -0.22 -26.64 -12.90
C PRO A 93 1.04 -26.38 -12.07
N VAL A 94 0.87 -26.20 -10.76
CA VAL A 94 1.95 -26.03 -9.79
C VAL A 94 2.01 -27.20 -8.80
N ALA A 95 3.23 -27.52 -8.36
CA ALA A 95 3.48 -28.51 -7.32
C ALA A 95 2.86 -28.08 -5.98
N VAL A 96 2.26 -29.06 -5.31
CA VAL A 96 1.60 -28.91 -4.01
C VAL A 96 2.64 -28.88 -2.90
N LEU A 97 2.42 -28.06 -1.87
CA LEU A 97 3.32 -27.99 -0.71
C LEU A 97 3.12 -29.19 0.22
N SER A 98 4.19 -29.60 0.91
CA SER A 98 4.07 -30.49 2.06
C SER A 98 3.20 -29.84 3.14
N ALA A 99 2.50 -30.62 3.97
CA ALA A 99 1.62 -30.08 5.02
C ALA A 99 2.37 -29.16 6.01
N ALA A 100 3.62 -29.52 6.35
CA ALA A 100 4.47 -28.72 7.21
C ALA A 100 4.87 -27.38 6.56
N ASP A 101 5.27 -27.41 5.28
CA ASP A 101 5.62 -26.18 4.56
C ASP A 101 4.41 -25.29 4.29
N ALA A 102 3.25 -25.88 4.02
CA ALA A 102 1.99 -25.20 3.82
C ALA A 102 1.60 -24.37 5.04
N ARG A 103 1.56 -24.95 6.24
CA ARG A 103 1.13 -24.23 7.45
C ARG A 103 2.07 -23.07 7.78
N PHE A 104 3.38 -23.35 7.88
CA PHE A 104 4.34 -22.34 8.33
C PHE A 104 4.59 -21.25 7.27
N THR A 105 4.86 -21.64 6.03
CA THR A 105 5.27 -20.68 4.99
C THR A 105 4.09 -19.80 4.55
N SER A 106 2.89 -20.38 4.40
CA SER A 106 1.69 -19.59 4.07
C SER A 106 1.26 -18.71 5.23
N GLY A 107 1.35 -19.20 6.48
CA GLY A 107 1.08 -18.40 7.67
C GLY A 107 2.02 -17.20 7.78
N LEU A 108 3.33 -17.43 7.66
CA LEU A 108 4.34 -16.36 7.66
C LEU A 108 4.11 -15.35 6.52
N SER A 109 3.81 -15.81 5.31
CA SER A 109 3.54 -14.93 4.17
C SER A 109 2.30 -14.06 4.38
N LEU A 110 1.22 -14.64 4.92
CA LEU A 110 0.00 -13.90 5.23
C LEU A 110 0.22 -12.88 6.34
N CYS A 111 0.88 -13.27 7.44
CA CYS A 111 1.24 -12.36 8.52
C CYS A 111 2.11 -11.20 8.01
N LEU A 112 3.04 -11.47 7.09
CA LEU A 112 3.87 -10.44 6.47
C LEU A 112 3.05 -9.47 5.61
N ALA A 113 2.11 -9.97 4.79
CA ALA A 113 1.24 -9.11 3.98
C ALA A 113 0.38 -8.19 4.85
N VAL A 114 -0.20 -8.72 5.93
CA VAL A 114 -0.96 -7.96 6.92
C VAL A 114 -0.06 -6.94 7.64
N GLY A 115 1.13 -7.35 8.07
CA GLY A 115 2.10 -6.47 8.72
C GLY A 115 2.56 -5.33 7.82
N LEU A 116 2.80 -5.58 6.53
CA LEU A 116 3.13 -4.55 5.54
C LEU A 116 1.98 -3.56 5.35
N TYR A 117 0.73 -4.04 5.31
CA TYR A 117 -0.42 -3.16 5.23
C TYR A 117 -0.57 -2.29 6.49
N LEU A 118 -0.43 -2.89 7.68
CA LEU A 118 -0.41 -2.15 8.94
C LEU A 118 0.71 -1.10 8.97
N GLN A 119 1.89 -1.44 8.46
CA GLN A 119 3.01 -0.51 8.34
C GLN A 119 2.68 0.71 7.48
N ILE A 120 1.96 0.50 6.36
CA ILE A 120 1.49 1.60 5.50
C ILE A 120 0.49 2.47 6.27
N VAL A 121 -0.48 1.88 6.96
CA VAL A 121 -1.47 2.61 7.76
C VAL A 121 -0.77 3.46 8.84
N LEU A 122 0.18 2.88 9.59
CA LEU A 122 0.97 3.61 10.57
C LEU A 122 1.81 4.72 9.92
N GLY A 123 2.37 4.48 8.73
CA GLY A 123 3.11 5.48 7.96
C GLY A 123 2.23 6.66 7.52
N THR A 124 0.97 6.42 7.17
CA THR A 124 0.00 7.50 6.92
C THR A 124 -0.28 8.31 8.19
N LEU A 125 -0.40 7.65 9.34
CA LEU A 125 -0.61 8.34 10.63
C LEU A 125 0.59 9.24 10.98
N VAL A 126 1.82 8.75 10.78
CA VAL A 126 3.05 9.55 10.95
C VAL A 126 3.06 10.73 9.97
N THR A 127 2.71 10.49 8.70
CA THR A 127 2.75 11.51 7.64
C THR A 127 1.76 12.64 7.89
N HIS A 128 0.53 12.30 8.26
CA HIS A 128 -0.50 13.29 8.51
C HIS A 128 -0.31 13.81 9.94
N ARG A 129 -0.57 13.03 10.99
CA ARG A 129 -0.65 13.56 12.36
C ARG A 129 0.69 13.79 13.06
N GLY A 130 1.82 13.36 12.47
CA GLY A 130 3.11 13.37 13.18
C GLY A 130 3.17 12.42 14.38
N ALA A 131 2.16 11.57 14.56
CA ALA A 131 2.01 10.66 15.69
C ALA A 131 2.32 9.21 15.29
N GLY A 132 2.60 8.37 16.28
CA GLY A 132 2.76 6.92 16.05
C GLY A 132 4.12 6.49 15.50
N VAL A 133 5.14 7.35 15.56
CA VAL A 133 6.51 7.05 15.08
C VAL A 133 7.08 5.79 15.75
N ALA A 134 6.95 5.67 17.08
CA ALA A 134 7.44 4.50 17.81
C ALA A 134 6.77 3.20 17.34
N ALA A 135 5.45 3.22 17.16
CA ALA A 135 4.69 2.08 16.64
C ALA A 135 5.11 1.75 15.20
N HIS A 136 5.30 2.76 14.35
CA HIS A 136 5.76 2.60 12.98
C HIS A 136 7.16 1.94 12.93
N ILE A 137 8.10 2.34 13.79
CA ILE A 137 9.43 1.73 13.85
C ILE A 137 9.36 0.29 14.38
N ALA A 138 8.58 0.04 15.44
CA ALA A 138 8.43 -1.29 16.02
C ALA A 138 7.86 -2.30 15.01
N VAL A 139 6.78 -1.92 14.31
CA VAL A 139 6.19 -2.75 13.26
C VAL A 139 7.14 -2.90 12.07
N ALA A 140 7.92 -1.88 11.70
CA ALA A 140 8.97 -2.00 10.69
C ALA A 140 9.98 -3.11 11.03
N GLY A 141 10.39 -3.20 12.30
CA GLY A 141 11.28 -4.24 12.79
C GLY A 141 10.69 -5.64 12.62
N LEU A 142 9.44 -5.83 13.06
CA LEU A 142 8.72 -7.10 12.91
C LEU A 142 8.56 -7.51 11.43
N VAL A 143 8.15 -6.57 10.57
CA VAL A 143 8.03 -6.77 9.13
C VAL A 143 9.37 -7.14 8.53
N SER A 144 10.46 -6.48 8.94
CA SER A 144 11.81 -6.76 8.45
C SER A 144 12.25 -8.18 8.74
N VAL A 145 12.00 -8.67 9.96
CA VAL A 145 12.24 -10.07 10.33
C VAL A 145 11.41 -11.00 9.43
N GLY A 146 10.13 -10.70 9.22
CA GLY A 146 9.26 -11.47 8.33
C GLY A 146 9.76 -11.55 6.89
N VAL A 147 10.17 -10.42 6.29
CA VAL A 147 10.73 -10.37 4.93
C VAL A 147 11.99 -11.24 4.81
N LEU A 148 12.90 -11.11 5.77
CA LEU A 148 14.16 -11.85 5.77
C LEU A 148 13.94 -13.36 5.94
N LEU A 149 13.11 -13.77 6.91
CA LEU A 149 12.77 -15.17 7.16
C LEU A 149 12.09 -15.82 5.95
N LEU A 150 11.07 -15.15 5.40
CA LEU A 150 10.33 -15.67 4.24
C LEU A 150 11.24 -15.78 3.01
N GLY A 151 12.01 -14.74 2.73
CA GLY A 151 12.92 -14.74 1.58
C GLY A 151 14.07 -15.73 1.71
N PHE A 152 14.61 -15.91 2.92
CA PHE A 152 15.61 -16.95 3.19
C PHE A 152 15.04 -18.34 2.96
N ARG A 153 13.86 -18.64 3.53
CA ARG A 153 13.19 -19.93 3.39
C ARG A 153 12.86 -20.26 1.93
N ILE A 154 12.29 -19.32 1.18
CA ILE A 154 12.01 -19.50 -0.26
C ILE A 154 13.33 -19.63 -1.04
N GLY A 155 14.37 -18.91 -0.65
CA GLY A 155 15.70 -18.99 -1.26
C GLY A 155 16.33 -20.38 -1.14
N MET A 156 16.23 -21.01 0.04
CA MET A 156 16.71 -22.38 0.28
C MET A 156 15.96 -23.44 -0.55
N ARG A 157 14.74 -23.12 -1.00
CA ARG A 157 13.86 -24.04 -1.75
C ARG A 157 13.59 -23.55 -3.16
N ARG A 158 14.57 -22.86 -3.75
CA ARG A 158 14.46 -22.29 -5.11
C ARG A 158 14.17 -23.36 -6.16
N ALA A 159 14.75 -24.55 -6.04
CA ALA A 159 14.53 -25.66 -6.95
C ALA A 159 13.08 -26.17 -6.87
N ASP A 160 12.52 -26.26 -5.66
CA ASP A 160 11.15 -26.75 -5.43
C ASP A 160 10.09 -25.70 -5.83
N TRP A 161 10.38 -24.41 -5.58
CA TRP A 161 9.43 -23.31 -5.69
C TRP A 161 9.91 -22.18 -6.63
N PRO A 162 10.22 -22.46 -7.90
CA PRO A 162 10.87 -21.51 -8.80
C PRO A 162 10.04 -20.23 -9.05
N GLU A 163 8.71 -20.35 -9.07
CA GLU A 163 7.80 -19.22 -9.24
C GLU A 163 7.78 -18.26 -8.03
N LEU A 164 8.16 -18.72 -6.83
CA LEU A 164 8.22 -17.89 -5.64
C LEU A 164 9.56 -17.16 -5.53
N SER A 165 10.62 -17.72 -6.10
CA SER A 165 11.99 -17.25 -5.88
C SER A 165 12.25 -15.85 -6.41
N ARG A 166 11.78 -15.53 -7.62
CA ARG A 166 11.96 -14.18 -8.20
C ARG A 166 11.20 -13.12 -7.38
N PRO A 167 9.87 -13.23 -7.15
CA PRO A 167 9.15 -12.27 -6.32
C PRO A 167 9.71 -12.11 -4.91
N ALA A 168 10.09 -13.22 -4.24
CA ALA A 168 10.67 -13.16 -2.90
C ALA A 168 12.07 -12.49 -2.87
N ALA A 169 12.90 -12.72 -3.90
CA ALA A 169 14.18 -12.03 -4.03
C ALA A 169 13.98 -10.54 -4.28
N THR A 170 13.05 -10.16 -5.17
CA THR A 170 12.70 -8.75 -5.43
C THR A 170 12.14 -8.08 -4.18
N LEU A 171 11.30 -8.77 -3.40
CA LEU A 171 10.79 -8.25 -2.13
C LEU A 171 11.91 -7.94 -1.14
N ARG A 172 12.92 -8.81 -1.01
CA ARG A 172 14.09 -8.55 -0.15
C ARG A 172 14.95 -7.39 -0.65
N ALA A 173 15.16 -7.29 -1.95
CA ALA A 173 15.91 -6.18 -2.54
C ALA A 173 15.18 -4.84 -2.29
N LEU A 174 13.87 -4.82 -2.51
CA LEU A 174 13.04 -3.64 -2.27
C LEU A 174 12.97 -3.29 -0.78
N TRP A 175 12.96 -4.28 0.12
CA TRP A 175 13.08 -4.05 1.57
C TRP A 175 14.40 -3.37 1.95
N ALA A 176 15.54 -3.79 1.39
CA ALA A 176 16.81 -3.17 1.68
C ALA A 176 16.81 -1.68 1.26
N ILE A 177 16.26 -1.39 0.08
CA ILE A 177 16.03 -0.02 -0.39
C ILE A 177 15.09 0.73 0.57
N GLN A 178 14.01 0.08 1.02
CA GLN A 178 13.01 0.68 1.91
C GLN A 178 13.59 1.08 3.27
N MET A 179 14.59 0.36 3.80
CA MET A 179 15.26 0.74 5.05
C MET A 179 16.05 2.05 4.88
N ILE A 180 16.79 2.19 3.77
CA ILE A 180 17.52 3.41 3.44
C ILE A 180 16.54 4.58 3.24
N LEU A 181 15.49 4.35 2.45
CA LEU A 181 14.45 5.35 2.22
C LEU A 181 13.68 5.72 3.50
N GLY A 182 13.49 4.78 4.41
CA GLY A 182 12.83 5.01 5.70
C GLY A 182 13.64 5.92 6.61
N VAL A 183 14.95 5.65 6.74
CA VAL A 183 15.88 6.54 7.46
C VAL A 183 15.92 7.91 6.80
N GLY A 184 16.07 7.97 5.47
CA GLY A 184 16.05 9.24 4.73
C GLY A 184 14.75 10.02 4.91
N SER A 185 13.60 9.34 4.91
CA SER A 185 12.30 9.96 5.13
C SER A 185 12.11 10.45 6.57
N TYR A 186 12.69 9.77 7.56
CA TYR A 186 12.69 10.21 8.95
C TYR A 186 13.50 11.50 9.10
N VAL A 187 14.73 11.51 8.57
CA VAL A 187 15.61 12.68 8.57
C VAL A 187 14.98 13.85 7.83
N ALA A 188 14.47 13.63 6.61
CA ALA A 188 13.78 14.63 5.79
C ALA A 188 12.54 15.24 6.47
N ARG A 189 11.93 14.54 7.43
CA ARG A 189 10.74 15.02 8.11
C ARG A 189 11.04 15.73 9.43
N PHE A 190 11.94 15.19 10.23
CA PHE A 190 12.15 15.64 11.61
C PHE A 190 13.45 16.42 11.82
N HIS A 191 14.41 16.29 10.90
CA HIS A 191 15.76 16.85 11.02
C HIS A 191 16.21 17.61 9.77
N ALA A 192 15.31 17.94 8.84
CA ALA A 192 15.67 18.54 7.55
C ALA A 192 16.47 19.84 7.71
N ALA A 193 16.12 20.65 8.71
CA ALA A 193 16.83 21.88 9.06
C ALA A 193 18.22 21.60 9.66
N ASP A 194 18.36 20.54 10.46
CA ASP A 194 19.62 20.19 11.16
C ASP A 194 20.71 19.71 10.19
N VAL A 195 20.33 19.01 9.11
CA VAL A 195 21.24 18.50 8.08
C VAL A 195 21.24 19.32 6.78
N ALA A 196 20.62 20.50 6.78
CA ALA A 196 20.51 21.38 5.61
C ALA A 196 20.02 20.63 4.34
N LEU A 197 19.04 19.75 4.50
CA LEU A 197 18.54 18.92 3.41
C LEU A 197 17.81 19.80 2.38
N GLY A 198 18.27 19.81 1.14
CA GLY A 198 17.64 20.61 0.08
C GLY A 198 16.15 20.28 -0.12
N PRO A 199 15.32 21.24 -0.60
CA PRO A 199 13.87 21.04 -0.77
C PRO A 199 13.52 19.81 -1.63
N GLY A 200 14.30 19.55 -2.67
CA GLY A 200 14.09 18.40 -3.55
C GLY A 200 14.23 17.05 -2.83
N LEU A 201 15.26 16.89 -1.99
CA LEU A 201 15.46 15.66 -1.22
C LEU A 201 14.43 15.51 -0.10
N SER A 202 14.02 16.62 0.51
CA SER A 202 12.98 16.65 1.55
C SER A 202 11.63 16.12 1.06
N ILE A 203 11.36 16.25 -0.25
CA ILE A 203 10.17 15.68 -0.90
C ILE A 203 10.46 14.27 -1.44
N ALA A 204 11.62 14.07 -2.08
CA ALA A 204 11.94 12.82 -2.76
C ALA A 204 11.97 11.63 -1.82
N PHE A 205 12.58 11.75 -0.63
CA PHE A 205 12.68 10.63 0.33
C PHE A 205 11.30 10.12 0.77
N PRO A 206 10.39 10.94 1.32
CA PRO A 206 9.04 10.48 1.67
C PRO A 206 8.23 9.92 0.50
N VAL A 207 8.35 10.51 -0.70
CA VAL A 207 7.64 10.01 -1.89
C VAL A 207 8.18 8.63 -2.28
N ALA A 208 9.49 8.49 -2.43
CA ALA A 208 10.12 7.22 -2.78
C ALA A 208 9.84 6.13 -1.73
N HIS A 209 9.91 6.47 -0.45
CA HIS A 209 9.60 5.55 0.65
C HIS A 209 8.17 5.00 0.59
N ARG A 210 7.18 5.84 0.26
CA ARG A 210 5.79 5.40 0.09
C ARG A 210 5.61 4.49 -1.12
N LEU A 211 6.19 4.87 -2.26
CA LEU A 211 6.13 4.06 -3.49
C LEU A 211 6.76 2.68 -3.31
N ALA A 212 7.95 2.63 -2.70
CA ALA A 212 8.63 1.38 -2.40
C ALA A 212 7.83 0.52 -1.40
N GLY A 213 7.26 1.11 -0.34
CA GLY A 213 6.36 0.43 0.60
C GLY A 213 5.14 -0.20 -0.09
N GLY A 214 4.50 0.52 -1.01
CA GLY A 214 3.43 -0.01 -1.86
C GLY A 214 3.86 -1.19 -2.72
N GLY A 215 5.02 -1.07 -3.38
CA GLY A 215 5.61 -2.16 -4.16
C GLY A 215 5.88 -3.41 -3.32
N MET A 216 6.33 -3.25 -2.07
CA MET A 216 6.53 -4.37 -1.15
C MET A 216 5.22 -5.08 -0.81
N LEU A 217 4.14 -4.34 -0.53
CA LEU A 217 2.83 -4.93 -0.28
C LEU A 217 2.35 -5.75 -1.48
N ILE A 218 2.51 -5.21 -2.69
CA ILE A 218 2.14 -5.91 -3.94
C ILE A 218 2.94 -7.21 -4.10
N LEU A 219 4.25 -7.16 -3.95
CA LEU A 219 5.12 -8.34 -4.06
C LEU A 219 4.80 -9.39 -3.00
N SER A 220 4.54 -8.97 -1.76
CA SER A 220 4.10 -9.84 -0.67
C SER A 220 2.75 -10.49 -0.97
N GLY A 221 1.80 -9.72 -1.53
CA GLY A 221 0.52 -10.24 -2.01
C GLY A 221 0.69 -11.30 -3.10
N ILE A 222 1.55 -11.05 -4.09
CA ILE A 222 1.87 -12.03 -5.16
C ILE A 222 2.43 -13.34 -4.56
N VAL A 223 3.38 -13.25 -3.65
CA VAL A 223 3.96 -14.43 -2.98
C VAL A 223 2.88 -15.18 -2.19
N THR A 224 2.05 -14.46 -1.45
CA THR A 224 0.97 -15.02 -0.63
C THR A 224 -0.06 -15.75 -1.51
N LEU A 225 -0.55 -15.12 -2.58
CA LEU A 225 -1.50 -15.72 -3.51
C LEU A 225 -0.93 -16.98 -4.17
N ARG A 226 0.34 -16.95 -4.60
CA ARG A 226 1.01 -18.12 -5.17
C ARG A 226 1.20 -19.25 -4.15
N LEU A 227 1.44 -18.95 -2.88
CA LEU A 227 1.47 -19.94 -1.80
C LEU A 227 0.08 -20.53 -1.54
N CYS A 228 -0.96 -19.70 -1.43
CA CYS A 228 -2.35 -20.15 -1.27
C CYS A 228 -2.80 -21.08 -2.41
N ARG A 229 -2.38 -20.79 -3.64
CA ARG A 229 -2.63 -21.65 -4.81
C ARG A 229 -2.02 -23.04 -4.65
N ARG A 230 -0.84 -23.14 -4.03
CA ARG A 230 -0.15 -24.41 -3.78
C ARG A 230 -0.72 -25.18 -2.59
N THR A 231 -1.37 -24.51 -1.63
CA THR A 231 -2.02 -25.15 -0.47
C THR A 231 -3.46 -25.55 -0.74
N GLY A 232 -4.24 -24.78 -1.51
CA GLY A 232 -5.64 -25.10 -1.83
C GLY A 232 -5.85 -26.42 -2.57
N ARG A 233 -4.81 -26.93 -3.25
CA ARG A 233 -4.81 -28.26 -3.87
C ARG A 233 -4.61 -29.42 -2.88
N VAL A 234 -4.04 -29.17 -1.69
CA VAL A 234 -3.97 -30.16 -0.60
C VAL A 234 -5.38 -30.51 -0.11
N GLY A 235 -6.23 -29.51 0.09
CA GLY A 235 -7.61 -29.73 0.54
C GLY A 235 -8.45 -30.52 -0.48
N ALA A 236 -8.29 -30.23 -1.77
CA ALA A 236 -8.98 -30.95 -2.84
C ALA A 236 -8.43 -32.38 -3.07
N ALA A 237 -7.13 -32.63 -2.81
CA ALA A 237 -6.52 -33.96 -2.92
C ALA A 237 -6.89 -34.85 -1.73
N LEU A 238 -6.87 -34.31 -0.50
CA LEU A 238 -7.30 -35.03 0.71
C LEU A 238 -8.81 -35.34 0.69
N ALA A 239 -9.63 -34.49 0.10
CA ALA A 239 -11.07 -34.74 -0.07
C ALA A 239 -11.38 -35.82 -1.12
N ARG A 240 -10.39 -36.26 -1.92
CA ARG A 240 -10.54 -37.30 -2.94
C ARG A 240 -10.00 -38.67 -2.52
N GLU A 241 -9.38 -38.80 -1.35
CA GLU A 241 -9.01 -40.11 -0.81
C GLU A 241 -10.27 -40.85 -0.35
N PRO A 242 -10.58 -42.05 -0.90
CA PRO A 242 -11.67 -42.85 -0.39
C PRO A 242 -11.35 -43.27 1.05
N LEU A 243 -12.28 -43.01 1.98
CA LEU A 243 -12.20 -43.51 3.36
C LEU A 243 -11.86 -45.01 3.34
N PRO A 244 -10.89 -45.48 4.13
CA PRO A 244 -10.56 -46.90 4.18
C PRO A 244 -11.83 -47.68 4.53
N ARG A 245 -12.21 -48.63 3.67
CA ARG A 245 -13.34 -49.52 3.92
C ARG A 245 -13.11 -50.15 5.29
N LYS A 246 -14.02 -49.89 6.23
CA LYS A 246 -14.10 -50.64 7.48
C LYS A 246 -14.17 -52.12 7.09
N VAL A 247 -13.12 -52.86 7.42
CA VAL A 247 -13.13 -54.32 7.34
C VAL A 247 -14.15 -54.76 8.40
N SER A 248 -15.30 -55.24 7.94
CA SER A 248 -16.27 -55.92 8.80
C SER A 248 -15.62 -57.21 9.28
N ALA A 249 -15.45 -57.32 10.60
CA ALA A 249 -15.12 -58.57 11.28
C ALA A 249 -16.30 -59.55 11.22
#